data_AF-A0A9J7K7X1-F1
#
_entry.id   AF-A0A9J7K7X1-F1
#
_cell.length_a   1.000
_cell.length_b   1.000
_cell.length_c   1.000
_cell.angle_alpha   90.00
_cell.angle_beta   90.00
_cell.angle_gamma   90.00
#
_symmetry.space_group_name_H-M   'P 1'
#
loop_
_entity.id
_entity.type
_entity.pdbx_description
1 polymer ?
#
loop_
_entity_poly.entity_id
_entity_poly.type
_entity_poly.pdbx_seq_one_letter_code
_entity_poly.pdbx_strand_id
1 'polypeptide(L)'
;MLNHHCLQCTSEITREDLRVIHVVGDFQELLLVTELTNSHAVTRFKKGSDWGLVGRTEKVSNVVRSGLLMSFRSLEDSDLSLLKVYIVSNCRAVKEATERDEKKWKYAHCDTTPCQLYRGRRSRHLEGRVTDGEDIRVKIHPPFLTFEDTLDTDRFYAPFRVEVSQNLWRDTTARLHLQLLEEIDDHTKESVSELILGRYRRQEGTDSGHSTPTKLQGPPLDTPTTSGTIRDKTQIESGVDLP
;
A
#
# COMPACT_ATOMS: atom_id res chain seq x y z
N MET A 1 22.15 2.52 13.50
CA MET A 1 22.92 1.79 12.47
C MET A 1 21.92 0.99 11.65
N LEU A 2 21.63 1.43 10.43
CA LEU A 2 20.70 0.76 9.50
C LEU A 2 21.57 0.14 8.41
N ASN A 3 21.73 -1.18 8.43
CA ASN A 3 22.43 -1.91 7.38
C ASN A 3 21.49 -2.00 6.17
N HIS A 4 21.75 -1.18 5.16
CA HIS A 4 21.29 -1.39 3.79
C HIS A 4 22.04 -2.57 3.19
N HIS A 5 21.50 -3.78 3.33
CA HIS A 5 21.79 -4.86 2.39
C HIS A 5 20.73 -4.85 1.30
N CYS A 6 20.84 -3.85 0.43
CA CYS A 6 20.26 -3.93 -0.90
C CYS A 6 21.18 -4.87 -1.69
N LEU A 7 20.77 -6.13 -1.86
CA LEU A 7 21.37 -6.99 -2.88
C LEU A 7 21.10 -6.34 -4.24
N GLN A 8 22.06 -5.54 -4.70
CA GLN A 8 22.04 -5.02 -6.07
C GLN A 8 22.11 -6.22 -7.01
N CYS A 9 20.97 -6.57 -7.62
CA CYS A 9 20.97 -7.40 -8.81
C CYS A 9 21.53 -6.53 -9.95
N THR A 10 22.86 -6.50 -10.10
CA THR A 10 23.60 -5.70 -11.08
C THR A 10 23.65 -6.34 -12.47
N SER A 11 22.73 -7.25 -12.80
CA SER A 11 22.58 -7.65 -14.20
C SER A 11 21.89 -6.52 -14.96
N GLU A 12 22.68 -5.66 -15.59
CA GLU A 12 22.18 -4.60 -16.46
C GLU A 12 21.28 -5.23 -17.54
N ILE A 13 20.02 -4.80 -17.59
CA ILE A 13 19.06 -5.23 -18.61
C ILE A 13 19.49 -4.59 -19.91
N THR A 14 19.84 -5.40 -20.92
CA THR A 14 20.22 -4.87 -22.22
C THR A 14 19.01 -4.79 -23.15
N ARG A 15 19.15 -4.10 -24.30
CA ARG A 15 18.04 -3.99 -25.28
C ARG A 15 17.64 -5.36 -25.84
N GLU A 16 18.56 -6.30 -25.83
CA GLU A 16 18.37 -7.69 -26.27
C GLU A 16 17.50 -8.48 -25.29
N ASP A 17 17.44 -8.08 -24.01
CA ASP A 17 16.58 -8.68 -22.98
C ASP A 17 15.10 -8.24 -23.11
N LEU A 18 14.87 -7.18 -23.88
CA LEU A 18 13.56 -6.55 -24.09
C LEU A 18 13.00 -6.88 -25.48
N ARG A 19 11.69 -7.03 -25.55
CA ARG A 19 10.89 -7.11 -26.78
C ARG A 19 9.75 -6.13 -26.70
N VAL A 20 9.21 -5.76 -27.83
CA VAL A 20 7.97 -4.99 -27.90
C VAL A 20 6.92 -5.86 -28.54
N ILE A 21 5.84 -6.11 -27.80
CA ILE A 21 4.64 -6.71 -28.35
C ILE A 21 3.92 -5.65 -29.14
N HIS A 22 3.66 -5.98 -30.40
CA HIS A 22 2.81 -5.24 -31.31
C HIS A 22 1.56 -6.07 -31.55
N VAL A 23 0.40 -5.54 -31.21
CA VAL A 23 -0.90 -6.22 -31.43
C VAL A 23 -1.63 -5.54 -32.59
N VAL A 24 -2.01 -6.32 -33.60
CA VAL A 24 -2.82 -5.86 -34.75
C VAL A 24 -4.02 -6.80 -34.91
N GLY A 25 -5.22 -6.31 -34.59
CA GLY A 25 -6.39 -7.20 -34.49
C GLY A 25 -6.12 -8.27 -33.43
N ASP A 26 -6.28 -9.54 -33.79
CA ASP A 26 -6.05 -10.69 -32.90
C ASP A 26 -4.62 -11.26 -32.96
N PHE A 27 -3.72 -10.66 -33.76
CA PHE A 27 -2.36 -11.14 -33.94
C PHE A 27 -1.36 -10.38 -33.07
N GLN A 28 -0.53 -11.12 -32.34
CA GLN A 28 0.58 -10.58 -31.54
C GLN A 28 1.91 -10.85 -32.24
N GLU A 29 2.66 -9.79 -32.52
CA GLU A 29 4.01 -9.82 -33.08
C GLU A 29 5.02 -9.36 -32.00
N LEU A 30 6.10 -10.11 -31.79
CA LEU A 30 7.18 -9.76 -30.86
C LEU A 30 8.36 -9.20 -31.64
N LEU A 31 8.61 -7.89 -31.50
CA LEU A 31 9.69 -7.19 -32.16
C LEU A 31 10.87 -6.96 -31.22
N LEU A 32 12.09 -6.95 -31.75
CA LEU A 32 13.24 -6.47 -30.99
C LEU A 32 13.15 -4.96 -30.75
N VAL A 33 13.62 -4.49 -29.60
CA VAL A 33 13.71 -3.04 -29.34
C VAL A 33 14.62 -2.34 -30.36
N THR A 34 15.63 -3.05 -30.87
CA THR A 34 16.54 -2.53 -31.91
C THR A 34 15.88 -2.40 -33.29
N GLU A 35 14.77 -3.10 -33.55
CA GLU A 35 14.04 -3.04 -34.81
C GLU A 35 12.98 -1.92 -34.82
N LEU A 36 12.70 -1.32 -33.67
CA LEU A 36 11.82 -0.17 -33.56
C LEU A 36 12.49 1.10 -34.11
N THR A 37 12.03 1.51 -35.28
CA THR A 37 12.37 2.80 -35.88
C THR A 37 11.27 3.83 -35.61
N ASN A 38 11.59 5.12 -35.72
CA ASN A 38 10.58 6.19 -35.65
C ASN A 38 9.44 5.99 -36.68
N SER A 39 9.76 5.40 -37.85
CA SER A 39 8.76 5.04 -38.87
C SER A 39 7.82 3.92 -38.41
N HIS A 40 8.30 2.92 -37.67
CA HIS A 40 7.45 1.88 -37.07
C HIS A 40 6.47 2.48 -36.06
N ALA A 41 6.93 3.37 -35.18
CA ALA A 41 6.08 4.04 -34.20
C ALA A 41 4.96 4.85 -34.88
N VAL A 42 5.29 5.69 -35.88
CA VAL A 42 4.34 6.62 -36.51
C VAL A 42 3.35 5.91 -37.44
N THR A 43 3.80 4.95 -38.25
CA THR A 43 2.94 4.31 -39.27
C THR A 43 1.96 3.31 -38.67
N ARG A 44 2.33 2.64 -37.57
CA ARG A 44 1.52 1.58 -36.98
C ARG A 44 0.59 2.08 -35.86
N PHE A 45 0.93 3.14 -35.10
CA PHE A 45 -0.03 3.80 -34.18
C PHE A 45 -1.29 4.29 -34.91
N LYS A 46 -1.13 4.80 -36.14
CA LYS A 46 -2.26 5.26 -36.97
C LYS A 46 -3.20 4.13 -37.43
N LYS A 47 -2.80 2.86 -37.31
CA LYS A 47 -3.60 1.69 -37.72
C LYS A 47 -4.32 1.00 -36.56
N GLY A 48 -4.44 1.64 -35.39
CA GLY A 48 -5.14 1.08 -34.24
C GLY A 48 -4.39 -0.08 -33.57
N SER A 49 -3.06 -0.01 -33.58
CA SER A 49 -2.20 -1.02 -32.96
C SER A 49 -1.90 -0.70 -31.50
N ASP A 50 -1.95 -1.72 -30.65
CA ASP A 50 -1.48 -1.61 -29.26
C ASP A 50 -0.02 -2.06 -29.13
N TRP A 51 0.70 -1.41 -28.23
CA TRP A 51 2.12 -1.64 -28.01
C TRP A 51 2.42 -1.82 -26.52
N GLY A 52 3.29 -2.77 -26.20
CA GLY A 52 3.76 -3.00 -24.83
C GLY A 52 5.18 -3.55 -24.80
N LEU A 53 5.99 -3.09 -23.84
CA LEU A 53 7.33 -3.64 -23.60
C LEU A 53 7.19 -4.95 -22.82
N VAL A 54 7.79 -6.02 -23.33
CA VAL A 54 7.82 -7.33 -22.65
C VAL A 54 9.24 -7.86 -22.57
N GLY A 55 9.66 -8.24 -21.37
CA GLY A 55 10.93 -8.92 -21.16
C GLY A 55 10.84 -10.41 -21.44
N ARG A 56 11.80 -10.96 -22.18
CA ARG A 56 11.81 -12.39 -22.55
C ARG A 56 12.72 -13.25 -21.68
N THR A 57 13.66 -12.65 -20.95
CA THR A 57 14.71 -13.37 -20.23
C THR A 57 14.44 -13.46 -18.73
N GLU A 58 15.01 -14.47 -18.06
CA GLU A 58 15.01 -14.58 -16.59
C GLU A 58 15.57 -13.32 -15.91
N LYS A 59 16.44 -12.57 -16.63
CA LYS A 59 16.93 -11.27 -16.18
C LYS A 59 15.82 -10.26 -15.97
N VAL A 60 14.74 -10.29 -16.78
CA VAL A 60 13.62 -9.35 -16.63
C VAL A 60 12.66 -9.77 -15.51
N SER A 61 12.53 -11.07 -15.21
CA SER A 61 11.80 -11.54 -14.01
C SER A 61 12.53 -11.18 -12.71
N ASN A 62 13.85 -11.03 -12.76
CA ASN A 62 14.68 -10.61 -11.62
C ASN A 62 14.70 -9.09 -11.40
N VAL A 63 13.87 -8.33 -12.13
CA VAL A 63 13.75 -6.89 -11.91
C VAL A 63 12.72 -6.65 -10.83
N VAL A 64 13.15 -5.97 -9.77
CA VAL A 64 12.29 -5.53 -8.69
C VAL A 64 11.15 -4.66 -9.24
N ARG A 65 9.94 -4.90 -8.73
CA ARG A 65 8.71 -4.18 -9.01
C ARG A 65 8.17 -3.60 -7.71
N SER A 66 7.68 -2.36 -7.80
CA SER A 66 6.94 -1.77 -6.70
C SER A 66 5.55 -2.43 -6.63
N GLY A 67 5.30 -3.11 -5.52
CA GLY A 67 4.03 -3.74 -5.20
C GLY A 67 3.37 -3.16 -3.96
N LEU A 68 2.16 -3.63 -3.69
CA LEU A 68 1.38 -3.33 -2.50
C LEU A 68 0.91 -4.65 -1.86
N LEU A 69 1.04 -4.73 -0.55
CA LEU A 69 0.37 -5.71 0.28
C LEU A 69 -0.88 -5.05 0.87
N MET A 70 -2.06 -5.45 0.40
CA MET A 70 -3.34 -4.84 0.77
C MET A 70 -4.18 -5.82 1.57
N SER A 71 -4.77 -5.38 2.68
CA SER A 71 -5.64 -6.22 3.51
C SER A 71 -7.07 -5.70 3.58
N PHE A 72 -8.02 -6.63 3.55
CA PHE A 72 -9.45 -6.37 3.60
C PHE A 72 -10.12 -7.32 4.56
N ARG A 73 -10.98 -6.80 5.43
CA ARG A 73 -11.79 -7.59 6.39
C ARG A 73 -13.20 -7.82 5.89
N SER A 74 -13.76 -8.98 6.20
CA SER A 74 -15.20 -9.21 6.07
C SER A 74 -15.97 -8.28 7.01
N LEU A 75 -17.09 -7.74 6.54
CA LEU A 75 -18.07 -7.00 7.35
C LEU A 75 -19.21 -7.87 7.84
N GLU A 76 -19.21 -9.17 7.51
CA GLU A 76 -20.17 -10.12 8.06
C GLU A 76 -19.96 -10.26 9.57
N ASP A 77 -21.05 -10.32 10.32
CA ASP A 77 -20.98 -10.55 11.76
C ASP A 77 -20.62 -12.02 12.00
N SER A 78 -19.44 -12.23 12.57
CA SER A 78 -18.86 -13.54 12.84
C SER A 78 -18.00 -13.45 14.08
N ASP A 79 -17.89 -14.55 14.82
CA ASP A 79 -16.96 -14.68 15.94
C ASP A 79 -15.51 -14.85 15.47
N LEU A 80 -15.30 -15.06 14.16
CA LEU A 80 -14.00 -15.18 13.51
C LEU A 80 -13.66 -13.89 12.75
N SER A 81 -12.38 -13.58 12.62
CA SER A 81 -11.94 -12.57 11.64
C SER A 81 -11.63 -13.24 10.31
N LEU A 82 -12.36 -12.86 9.27
CA LEU A 82 -12.07 -13.28 7.90
C LEU A 82 -11.43 -12.13 7.14
N LEU A 83 -10.26 -12.39 6.54
CA LEU A 83 -9.52 -11.40 5.77
C LEU A 83 -9.17 -11.94 4.37
N LYS A 84 -9.05 -11.00 3.44
CA LYS A 84 -8.37 -11.20 2.16
C LYS A 84 -7.15 -10.30 2.12
N VAL A 85 -6.01 -10.87 1.77
CA VAL A 85 -4.74 -10.17 1.68
C VAL A 85 -4.19 -10.34 0.27
N TYR A 86 -4.02 -9.24 -0.43
CA TYR A 86 -3.62 -9.19 -1.83
C TYR A 86 -2.18 -8.71 -1.97
N ILE A 87 -1.49 -9.30 -2.95
CA ILE A 87 -0.24 -8.75 -3.48
C ILE A 87 -0.55 -8.21 -4.88
N VAL A 88 -0.43 -6.90 -5.07
CA VAL A 88 -0.77 -6.24 -6.35
C VAL A 88 0.29 -5.25 -6.79
N SER A 89 0.30 -4.86 -8.07
CA SER A 89 1.20 -3.81 -8.57
C SER A 89 0.88 -2.47 -7.90
N ASN A 90 1.90 -1.68 -7.57
CA ASN A 90 1.75 -0.35 -6.99
C ASN A 90 1.29 0.68 -8.03
N CYS A 91 0.05 0.54 -8.45
CA CYS A 91 -0.63 1.39 -9.43
C CYS A 91 -1.96 1.86 -8.86
N ARG A 92 -2.27 3.15 -9.04
CA ARG A 92 -3.53 3.74 -8.57
C ARG A 92 -4.76 2.99 -9.11
N ALA A 93 -4.76 2.69 -10.41
CA ALA A 93 -5.88 2.01 -11.05
C ALA A 93 -6.13 0.61 -10.44
N VAL A 94 -5.06 -0.13 -10.16
CA VAL A 94 -5.10 -1.47 -9.55
C VAL A 94 -5.63 -1.41 -8.12
N LYS A 95 -5.11 -0.46 -7.33
CA LYS A 95 -5.58 -0.21 -5.96
C LYS A 95 -7.08 0.11 -5.94
N GLU A 96 -7.51 1.09 -6.73
CA GLU A 96 -8.91 1.53 -6.78
C GLU A 96 -9.84 0.44 -7.30
N ALA A 97 -9.40 -0.38 -8.27
CA ALA A 97 -10.17 -1.52 -8.77
C ALA A 97 -10.36 -2.58 -7.68
N THR A 98 -9.27 -2.97 -7.00
CA THR A 98 -9.30 -3.97 -5.92
C THR A 98 -10.21 -3.52 -4.78
N GLU A 99 -10.09 -2.26 -4.34
CA GLU A 99 -10.96 -1.69 -3.29
C GLU A 99 -12.44 -1.66 -3.71
N ARG A 100 -12.72 -1.28 -4.96
CA ARG A 100 -14.08 -1.23 -5.49
C ARG A 100 -14.70 -2.62 -5.54
N ASP A 101 -13.96 -3.62 -5.99
CA ASP A 101 -14.47 -4.98 -6.09
C ASP A 101 -14.71 -5.58 -4.71
N GLU A 102 -13.78 -5.47 -3.78
CA GLU A 102 -13.97 -5.98 -2.42
C GLU A 102 -15.13 -5.31 -1.68
N LYS A 103 -15.34 -4.01 -1.90
CA LYS A 103 -16.51 -3.31 -1.36
C LYS A 103 -17.83 -3.91 -1.85
N LYS A 104 -17.92 -4.37 -3.12
CA LYS A 104 -19.13 -5.06 -3.64
C LYS A 104 -19.40 -6.36 -2.89
N TRP A 105 -18.35 -7.03 -2.43
CA TRP A 105 -18.43 -8.31 -1.69
C TRP A 105 -18.50 -8.14 -0.17
N LYS A 106 -18.83 -6.94 0.33
CA LYS A 106 -18.91 -6.61 1.77
C LYS A 106 -17.58 -6.80 2.52
N TYR A 107 -16.46 -6.55 1.86
CA TYR A 107 -15.17 -6.43 2.51
C TYR A 107 -14.78 -4.95 2.64
N ALA A 108 -14.19 -4.58 3.78
CA ALA A 108 -13.66 -3.24 4.03
C ALA A 108 -12.13 -3.28 4.03
N HIS A 109 -11.52 -2.29 3.41
CA HIS A 109 -10.07 -2.07 3.47
C HIS A 109 -9.62 -1.85 4.92
N CYS A 110 -8.51 -2.48 5.31
CA CYS A 110 -7.91 -2.34 6.64
C CYS A 110 -6.63 -1.52 6.58
N ASP A 111 -5.67 -1.97 5.77
CA ASP A 111 -4.34 -1.37 5.69
C ASP A 111 -3.64 -1.73 4.37
N THR A 112 -2.60 -0.97 4.02
CA THR A 112 -1.76 -1.20 2.85
C THR A 112 -0.33 -0.79 3.11
N THR A 113 0.59 -1.71 2.84
CA THR A 113 2.03 -1.46 2.92
C THR A 113 2.69 -1.65 1.57
N PRO A 114 3.62 -0.77 1.16
CA PRO A 114 4.40 -0.97 -0.05
C PRO A 114 5.38 -2.13 0.15
N CYS A 115 5.66 -2.85 -0.94
CA CYS A 115 6.64 -3.92 -0.95
C CYS A 115 7.41 -3.96 -2.26
N GLN A 116 8.55 -4.64 -2.26
CA GLN A 116 9.36 -4.89 -3.44
C GLN A 116 9.15 -6.34 -3.87
N LEU A 117 8.77 -6.56 -5.13
CA LEU A 117 8.36 -7.86 -5.63
C LEU A 117 9.11 -8.21 -6.91
N TYR A 118 9.37 -9.49 -7.13
CA TYR A 118 9.89 -10.01 -8.39
C TYR A 118 8.78 -10.72 -9.18
N ARG A 119 8.65 -10.46 -10.47
CA ARG A 119 7.60 -11.11 -11.26
C ARG A 119 7.91 -12.61 -11.43
N GLY A 120 6.89 -13.45 -11.32
CA GLY A 120 6.99 -14.88 -11.64
C GLY A 120 7.61 -15.72 -10.51
N ARG A 121 8.35 -16.79 -10.91
CA ARG A 121 8.73 -18.05 -10.21
C ARG A 121 8.91 -18.08 -8.68
N ARG A 122 9.11 -16.97 -8.00
CA ARG A 122 9.22 -16.93 -6.54
C ARG A 122 7.84 -17.03 -5.88
N SER A 123 7.64 -18.10 -5.14
CA SER A 123 6.49 -18.29 -4.24
C SER A 123 6.59 -17.29 -3.09
N ARG A 124 5.50 -16.54 -2.88
CA ARG A 124 5.31 -15.77 -1.65
C ARG A 124 4.49 -16.57 -0.68
N HIS A 125 4.91 -16.58 0.57
CA HIS A 125 4.19 -17.16 1.67
C HIS A 125 3.65 -16.04 2.54
N LEU A 126 2.47 -16.23 3.12
CA LEU A 126 1.95 -15.34 4.14
C LEU A 126 1.89 -16.11 5.45
N GLU A 127 2.58 -15.59 6.46
CA GLU A 127 2.59 -16.15 7.80
C GLU A 127 1.87 -15.20 8.75
N GLY A 128 1.15 -15.74 9.72
CA GLY A 128 0.32 -14.96 10.63
C GLY A 128 0.50 -15.40 12.06
N ARG A 129 0.74 -14.44 12.95
CA ARG A 129 0.81 -14.65 14.40
C ARG A 129 -0.05 -13.63 15.13
N VAL A 130 -0.59 -13.99 16.28
CA VAL A 130 -1.37 -13.07 17.11
C VAL A 130 -0.62 -12.76 18.40
N THR A 131 -0.53 -11.48 18.75
CA THR A 131 -0.05 -11.04 20.06
C THR A 131 -1.23 -10.73 20.97
N ASP A 132 -1.02 -10.81 22.29
CA ASP A 132 -2.01 -10.47 23.32
C ASP A 132 -3.33 -11.25 23.20
N GLY A 133 -3.23 -12.49 22.71
CA GLY A 133 -4.35 -13.41 22.57
C GLY A 133 -3.85 -14.84 22.70
N GLU A 134 -4.03 -15.40 23.88
CA GLU A 134 -3.73 -16.82 24.14
C GLU A 134 -4.66 -17.70 23.31
N ASP A 135 -4.13 -18.80 22.76
CA ASP A 135 -4.84 -19.80 21.96
C ASP A 135 -5.52 -19.34 20.66
N ILE A 136 -5.23 -18.12 20.17
CA ILE A 136 -5.77 -17.66 18.88
C ILE A 136 -5.01 -18.32 17.72
N ARG A 137 -5.73 -19.15 16.98
CA ARG A 137 -5.27 -19.80 15.74
C ARG A 137 -5.47 -18.90 14.53
N VAL A 138 -4.49 -18.93 13.63
CA VAL A 138 -4.53 -18.30 12.31
C VAL A 138 -4.41 -19.38 11.24
N LYS A 139 -5.30 -19.37 10.26
CA LYS A 139 -5.23 -20.24 9.07
C LYS A 139 -5.10 -19.38 7.84
N ILE A 140 -4.23 -19.77 6.92
CA ILE A 140 -3.94 -19.03 5.70
C ILE A 140 -4.02 -19.98 4.50
N HIS A 141 -4.71 -19.54 3.44
CA HIS A 141 -4.84 -20.30 2.21
C HIS A 141 -4.92 -19.37 0.98
N PRO A 142 -4.30 -19.68 -0.18
CA PRO A 142 -3.39 -20.81 -0.41
C PRO A 142 -2.09 -20.67 0.40
N PRO A 143 -1.29 -21.75 0.52
CA PRO A 143 -0.01 -21.68 1.25
C PRO A 143 0.98 -20.70 0.60
N PHE A 144 0.92 -20.56 -0.72
CA PHE A 144 1.75 -19.61 -1.45
C PHE A 144 1.00 -18.99 -2.64
N LEU A 145 1.49 -17.82 -3.08
CA LEU A 145 1.05 -17.14 -4.29
C LEU A 145 2.25 -16.68 -5.11
N THR A 146 2.07 -16.57 -6.42
CA THR A 146 3.04 -15.97 -7.33
C THR A 146 2.59 -14.56 -7.68
N PHE A 147 3.48 -13.58 -7.54
CA PHE A 147 3.19 -12.23 -8.02
C PHE A 147 3.33 -12.18 -9.54
N GLU A 148 2.22 -11.90 -10.19
CA GLU A 148 2.18 -11.50 -11.59
C GLU A 148 1.99 -10.00 -11.65
N ASP A 149 2.94 -9.30 -12.28
CA ASP A 149 2.82 -7.86 -12.52
C ASP A 149 1.65 -7.64 -13.48
N THR A 150 0.53 -7.17 -12.93
CA THR A 150 -0.76 -7.15 -13.60
C THR A 150 -1.31 -5.73 -13.51
N LEU A 151 -0.92 -4.95 -14.51
CA LEU A 151 -1.50 -3.64 -14.83
C LEU A 151 -2.83 -3.77 -15.60
N ASP A 152 -3.26 -5.00 -15.88
CA ASP A 152 -4.44 -5.30 -16.71
C ASP A 152 -5.75 -5.10 -15.93
N THR A 153 -6.69 -4.33 -16.49
CA THR A 153 -7.95 -3.95 -15.85
C THR A 153 -9.07 -4.99 -15.91
N ASP A 154 -8.78 -6.25 -16.22
CA ASP A 154 -9.82 -7.29 -16.37
C ASP A 154 -9.42 -8.65 -15.75
N ARG A 155 -8.42 -8.64 -14.84
CA ARG A 155 -8.01 -9.85 -14.12
C ARG A 155 -8.41 -9.79 -12.66
N PHE A 156 -8.95 -10.90 -12.16
CA PHE A 156 -9.14 -11.10 -10.73
C PHE A 156 -7.80 -11.45 -10.08
N TYR A 157 -7.33 -10.59 -9.17
CA TYR A 157 -6.17 -10.86 -8.34
C TYR A 157 -6.47 -12.01 -7.37
N ALA A 158 -5.52 -12.92 -7.16
CA ALA A 158 -5.64 -13.96 -6.15
C ALA A 158 -5.27 -13.39 -4.76
N PRO A 159 -6.13 -13.56 -3.73
CA PRO A 159 -5.78 -13.22 -2.35
C PRO A 159 -5.32 -14.45 -1.56
N PHE A 160 -4.52 -14.20 -0.53
CA PHE A 160 -4.52 -15.05 0.65
C PHE A 160 -5.81 -14.82 1.44
N ARG A 161 -6.49 -15.90 1.77
CA ARG A 161 -7.60 -15.94 2.72
C ARG A 161 -7.02 -16.22 4.08
N VAL A 162 -7.24 -15.31 5.02
CA VAL A 162 -6.81 -15.47 6.41
C VAL A 162 -8.03 -15.61 7.30
N GLU A 163 -8.08 -16.69 8.07
CA GLU A 163 -9.09 -16.94 9.10
C GLU A 163 -8.40 -16.87 10.46
N VAL A 164 -8.88 -15.97 11.31
CA VAL A 164 -8.46 -15.89 12.71
C VAL A 164 -9.59 -16.42 13.57
N SER A 165 -9.28 -17.34 14.47
CA SER A 165 -10.23 -17.99 15.38
C SER A 165 -10.95 -17.06 16.38
N GLN A 166 -10.66 -15.75 16.32
CA GLN A 166 -11.31 -14.71 17.09
C GLN A 166 -11.56 -13.49 16.21
N ASN A 167 -12.66 -12.78 16.48
CA ASN A 167 -12.96 -11.48 15.91
C ASN A 167 -12.09 -10.40 16.57
N LEU A 168 -11.07 -9.96 15.85
CA LEU A 168 -10.06 -9.02 16.30
C LEU A 168 -10.57 -7.57 16.30
N TRP A 169 -11.71 -7.32 15.64
CA TRP A 169 -12.27 -5.97 15.49
C TRP A 169 -13.42 -5.68 16.46
N ARG A 170 -13.73 -6.63 17.35
CA ARG A 170 -14.50 -6.41 18.57
C ARG A 170 -13.57 -5.83 19.65
N ASP A 171 -14.08 -5.64 20.87
CA ASP A 171 -13.33 -5.06 21.98
C ASP A 171 -12.31 -6.08 22.54
N THR A 172 -11.19 -6.24 21.82
CA THR A 172 -10.03 -7.06 22.18
C THR A 172 -8.74 -6.28 22.06
N THR A 173 -7.72 -6.68 22.82
CA THR A 173 -6.36 -6.15 22.73
C THR A 173 -5.50 -6.90 21.71
N ALA A 174 -5.96 -8.08 21.27
CA ALA A 174 -5.21 -8.96 20.39
C ALA A 174 -4.88 -8.29 19.05
N ARG A 175 -3.65 -8.53 18.54
CA ARG A 175 -3.18 -8.00 17.25
C ARG A 175 -2.71 -9.10 16.34
N LEU A 176 -3.18 -9.09 15.11
CA LEU A 176 -2.68 -9.97 14.07
C LEU A 176 -1.50 -9.32 13.37
N HIS A 177 -0.36 -9.99 13.44
CA HIS A 177 0.83 -9.67 12.66
C HIS A 177 0.88 -10.62 11.47
N LEU A 178 0.82 -10.05 10.28
CA LEU A 178 0.98 -10.77 9.03
C LEU A 178 2.34 -10.42 8.43
N GLN A 179 3.10 -11.44 8.05
CA GLN A 179 4.39 -11.27 7.41
C GLN A 179 4.35 -11.92 6.04
N LEU A 180 4.62 -11.11 5.01
CA LEU A 180 4.82 -11.58 3.66
C LEU A 180 6.28 -12.00 3.52
N LEU A 181 6.48 -13.25 3.13
CA LEU A 181 7.79 -13.86 2.95
C LEU A 181 8.00 -14.23 1.49
N GLU A 182 9.22 -14.13 1.00
CA GLU A 182 9.64 -14.65 -0.30
C GLU A 182 10.56 -15.86 -0.09
N GLU A 183 10.26 -16.95 -0.81
CA GLU A 183 11.10 -18.14 -0.86
C GLU A 183 12.27 -17.89 -1.82
N ILE A 184 13.49 -17.99 -1.29
CA ILE A 184 14.74 -17.79 -2.05
C ILE A 184 15.31 -19.13 -2.47
N ASP A 185 15.27 -20.10 -1.56
CA ASP A 185 15.62 -21.51 -1.76
C ASP A 185 14.74 -22.38 -0.85
N ASP A 186 14.85 -23.71 -0.97
CA ASP A 186 14.00 -24.69 -0.27
C ASP A 186 14.05 -24.58 1.28
N HIS A 187 14.98 -23.81 1.85
CA HIS A 187 15.20 -23.71 3.29
C HIS A 187 15.17 -22.27 3.82
N THR A 188 15.16 -21.27 2.94
CA THR A 188 15.33 -19.87 3.31
C THR A 188 14.19 -19.03 2.79
N LYS A 189 13.50 -18.37 3.72
CA LYS A 189 12.50 -17.34 3.45
C LYS A 189 12.99 -16.00 3.96
N GLU A 190 12.82 -14.96 3.16
CA GLU A 190 13.12 -13.58 3.56
C GLU A 190 11.85 -12.75 3.73
N SER A 191 11.89 -11.84 4.70
CA SER A 191 10.78 -10.91 4.96
C SER A 191 10.70 -9.84 3.88
N VAL A 192 9.56 -9.77 3.20
CA VAL A 192 9.28 -8.78 2.16
C VAL A 192 8.54 -7.57 2.72
N SER A 193 7.51 -7.83 3.54
CA SER A 193 6.64 -6.78 4.10
C SER A 193 5.85 -7.33 5.28
N GLU A 194 5.27 -6.43 6.06
CA GLU A 194 4.47 -6.76 7.23
C GLU A 194 3.20 -5.90 7.32
N LEU A 195 2.20 -6.42 8.02
CA LEU A 195 0.97 -5.73 8.40
C LEU A 195 0.65 -6.05 9.87
N ILE A 196 0.19 -5.04 10.62
CA ILE A 196 -0.30 -5.20 11.99
C ILE A 196 -1.76 -4.76 12.03
N LEU A 197 -2.67 -5.71 12.24
CA LEU A 197 -4.12 -5.52 12.17
C LEU A 197 -4.76 -5.74 13.55
N GLY A 198 -5.78 -4.95 13.88
CA GLY A 198 -6.37 -4.90 15.22
C GLY A 198 -7.09 -3.59 15.48
N ARG A 199 -8.14 -3.59 16.32
CA ARG A 199 -8.60 -2.32 16.88
C ARG A 199 -7.49 -1.72 17.73
N TYR A 200 -7.04 -0.53 17.37
CA TYR A 200 -6.16 0.24 18.23
C TYR A 200 -6.95 0.84 19.38
N ARG A 201 -6.90 0.20 20.55
CA ARG A 201 -7.27 0.88 21.79
C ARG A 201 -6.15 1.87 22.10
N ARG A 202 -6.35 3.15 21.79
CA ARG A 202 -5.64 4.20 22.56
C ARG A 202 -6.05 3.91 24.00
N GLN A 203 -5.09 3.59 24.87
CA GLN A 203 -5.31 3.84 26.28
C GLN A 203 -5.60 5.35 26.35
N GLU A 204 -6.87 5.72 26.53
CA GLU A 204 -7.18 6.98 27.17
C GLU A 204 -6.52 6.87 28.53
N GLY A 205 -5.30 7.41 28.62
CA GLY A 205 -4.68 7.69 29.89
C GLY A 205 -5.70 8.50 30.65
N THR A 206 -6.18 7.92 31.74
CA THR A 206 -6.87 8.63 32.80
C THR A 206 -5.98 9.82 33.12
N ASP A 207 -6.33 11.00 32.59
CA ASP A 207 -5.76 12.26 33.01
C ASP A 207 -6.28 12.49 34.43
N SER A 208 -5.66 11.80 35.38
CA SER A 208 -5.78 12.13 36.79
C SER A 208 -5.08 13.48 36.95
N GLY A 209 -5.83 14.52 36.62
CA GLY A 209 -5.40 15.89 36.70
C GLY A 209 -4.86 16.18 38.09
N HIS A 210 -3.55 16.37 38.17
CA HIS A 210 -2.94 17.22 39.18
C HIS A 210 -1.55 17.64 38.72
N SER A 211 -1.47 18.86 38.20
CA SER A 211 -0.32 19.74 38.36
C SER A 211 -0.80 21.19 38.36
N THR A 212 -0.99 21.65 39.60
CA THR A 212 -0.88 22.99 40.18
C THR A 212 -0.72 24.20 39.23
N PRO A 213 -1.52 25.27 39.39
CA PRO A 213 -1.38 26.49 38.60
C PRO A 213 -0.10 27.26 38.98
N THR A 214 0.75 27.54 37.99
CA THR A 214 1.85 28.49 38.12
C THR A 214 1.26 29.90 38.29
N LYS A 215 1.39 30.45 39.51
CA LYS A 215 1.17 31.88 39.78
C LYS A 215 2.14 32.71 38.94
N LEU A 216 1.65 33.34 37.89
CA LEU A 216 2.28 34.51 37.29
C LEU A 216 2.09 35.68 38.25
N GLN A 217 3.17 36.05 38.93
CA GLN A 217 3.23 37.17 39.85
C GLN A 217 3.49 38.45 39.05
N GLY A 218 2.43 39.13 38.62
CA GLY A 218 2.48 40.52 38.14
C GLY A 218 2.35 41.50 39.32
N PRO A 219 3.04 42.65 39.31
CA PRO A 219 2.91 43.67 40.34
C PRO A 219 1.53 44.39 40.26
N PRO A 220 1.08 45.03 41.35
CA PRO A 220 -0.33 45.35 41.57
C PRO A 220 -0.83 46.54 40.74
N LEU A 221 -2.13 46.46 40.42
CA LEU A 221 -2.92 47.45 39.69
C LEU A 221 -3.40 48.54 40.66
N ASP A 222 -2.97 49.79 40.45
CA ASP A 222 -3.58 50.96 41.09
C ASP A 222 -4.88 51.35 40.36
N THR A 223 -5.89 51.67 41.18
CA THR A 223 -7.28 52.02 40.83
C THR A 223 -7.46 53.27 39.95
N PRO A 224 -8.62 53.43 39.29
CA PRO A 224 -8.83 54.43 38.24
C PRO A 224 -9.22 55.81 38.81
N THR A 225 -8.80 56.89 38.15
CA THR A 225 -9.47 58.19 38.25
C THR A 225 -9.53 58.87 36.88
N THR A 226 -10.77 59.13 36.49
CA THR A 226 -11.36 60.06 35.52
C THR A 226 -10.43 61.08 34.84
N SER A 227 -10.47 61.15 33.50
CA SER A 227 -10.90 62.33 32.71
C SER A 227 -10.50 62.25 31.23
N GLY A 228 -11.48 62.52 30.34
CA GLY A 228 -11.26 63.44 29.22
C GLY A 228 -10.81 62.91 27.85
N THR A 229 -11.76 63.01 26.91
CA THR A 229 -11.60 63.60 25.55
C THR A 229 -11.38 62.68 24.33
N ILE A 230 -12.50 62.41 23.65
CA ILE A 230 -12.83 62.55 22.20
C ILE A 230 -11.68 62.48 21.16
N ARG A 231 -11.81 61.53 20.21
CA ARG A 231 -11.82 61.65 18.71
C ARG A 231 -11.48 60.27 18.11
N ASP A 232 -12.41 59.53 17.52
CA ASP A 232 -12.95 59.67 16.16
C ASP A 232 -11.92 59.36 15.05
N LYS A 233 -11.98 58.16 14.44
CA LYS A 233 -12.11 57.93 12.98
C LYS A 233 -11.98 56.46 12.54
N THR A 234 -12.76 56.20 11.50
CA THR A 234 -13.16 54.99 10.77
C THR A 234 -12.14 54.52 9.69
N GLN A 235 -12.47 53.38 9.05
CA GLN A 235 -12.00 52.78 7.77
C GLN A 235 -11.06 51.57 7.98
N ILE A 236 -11.36 50.30 7.63
CA ILE A 236 -12.10 49.60 6.55
C ILE A 236 -11.60 49.88 5.13
N GLU A 237 -11.37 48.76 4.42
CA GLU A 237 -11.12 48.51 2.99
C GLU A 237 -9.65 48.36 2.58
N SER A 238 -9.26 47.61 1.55
CA SER A 238 -9.70 46.41 0.78
C SER A 238 -8.70 46.31 -0.42
N GLY A 239 -8.69 45.20 -1.17
CA GLY A 239 -7.99 45.06 -2.48
C GLY A 239 -6.61 44.39 -2.38
N VAL A 240 -6.36 43.15 -2.83
CA VAL A 240 -6.44 42.53 -4.18
C VAL A 240 -5.45 43.15 -5.17
N ASP A 241 -4.37 42.42 -5.51
CA ASP A 241 -4.22 41.73 -6.82
C ASP A 241 -2.89 40.96 -6.95
N LEU A 242 -2.96 39.83 -7.64
CA LEU A 242 -1.86 38.95 -8.06
C LEU A 242 -1.40 39.32 -9.49
N PRO A 243 -0.14 39.06 -9.87
CA PRO A 243 0.25 38.68 -11.22
C PRO A 243 0.20 37.15 -11.45
#